data_AF-A0A1W1DBB5-F1
#
_entry.id   AF-A0A1W1DBB5-F1
#
_cell.length_a   1.000
_cell.length_b   1.000
_cell.length_c   1.000
_cell.angle_alpha   90.00
_cell.angle_beta   90.00
_cell.angle_gamma   90.00
#
_symmetry.space_group_name_H-M   'P 1'
#
loop_
_entity.id
_entity.type
_entity.pdbx_description
1 polymer ?
#
loop_
_entity_poly.entity_id
_entity_poly.type
_entity_poly.pdbx_seq_one_letter_code
_entity_poly.pdbx_strand_id
1 'polypeptide(L)'
;MNQIIIGFMLEQYPDPTKHLILAGEASLDATWPITSTGVPTIRMLHNHFIVFDKDELENAKLADTNNPNLTDGGQHSLFASYMQDVYSEFLSTLDLEILKPVTGEVSSLALTGYPQGLPSWEVQGGIDSLKNIDFWKEYDQILKGFLDFYRTFFAQVSSRNSGVPDNAYFPKEIEKTLLFNNCFLSAAKKVRDKCIEDAKYSSSIRWQPAFKQLIYRNDEGKLIVTISQNSIGNAITELLGIVVNRTPDADAYEKAEPALIEKLLKLRSRLVEADLGHGIQTKYWTKE
;
A
#
# COMPACT_ATOMS: atom_id res chain seq x y z
N MET A 1 -11.10 0.86 14.49
CA MET A 1 -9.93 1.75 14.64
C MET A 1 -9.69 2.61 13.40
N ASN A 2 -9.35 2.03 12.24
CA ASN A 2 -9.00 2.77 11.01
C ASN A 2 -10.07 3.82 10.62
N GLN A 3 -11.35 3.47 10.63
CA GLN A 3 -12.48 4.39 10.41
C GLN A 3 -12.39 5.68 11.25
N ILE A 4 -12.13 5.57 12.55
CA ILE A 4 -12.10 6.71 13.47
C ILE A 4 -10.89 7.60 13.18
N ILE A 5 -9.72 6.99 12.95
CA ILE A 5 -8.49 7.73 12.71
C ILE A 5 -8.56 8.46 11.36
N ILE A 6 -9.01 7.79 10.30
CA ILE A 6 -9.17 8.40 8.98
C ILE A 6 -10.21 9.52 9.04
N GLY A 7 -11.33 9.30 9.72
CA GLY A 7 -12.34 10.35 9.91
C GLY A 7 -11.81 11.56 10.64
N PHE A 8 -11.05 11.34 11.73
CA PHE A 8 -10.37 12.42 12.44
C PHE A 8 -9.40 13.21 11.54
N MET A 9 -8.60 12.52 10.72
CA MET A 9 -7.68 13.19 9.78
C MET A 9 -8.44 14.04 8.76
N LEU A 10 -9.53 13.52 8.19
CA LEU A 10 -10.35 14.25 7.22
C LEU A 10 -11.02 15.48 7.85
N GLU A 11 -11.43 15.39 9.12
CA GLU A 11 -11.98 16.53 9.87
C GLU A 11 -10.93 17.60 10.19
N GLN A 12 -9.72 17.19 10.60
CA GLN A 12 -8.64 18.14 10.94
C GLN A 12 -8.00 18.76 9.70
N TYR A 13 -8.03 18.07 8.56
CA TYR A 13 -7.40 18.49 7.32
C TYR A 13 -8.40 18.40 6.15
N PRO A 14 -9.48 19.20 6.14
CA PRO A 14 -10.58 19.06 5.20
C PRO A 14 -10.23 19.44 3.76
N ASP A 15 -9.23 20.30 3.57
CA ASP A 15 -8.86 20.84 2.26
C ASP A 15 -7.90 19.89 1.51
N PRO A 16 -8.36 19.22 0.43
CA PRO A 16 -7.52 18.33 -0.37
C PRO A 16 -6.45 19.07 -1.16
N THR A 17 -6.58 20.39 -1.37
CA THR A 17 -5.58 21.18 -2.10
C THR A 17 -4.37 21.53 -1.23
N LYS A 18 -4.55 21.55 0.10
CA LYS A 18 -3.46 21.84 1.06
C LYS A 18 -2.84 20.61 1.68
N HIS A 19 -3.64 19.57 1.93
CA HIS A 19 -3.17 18.41 2.67
C HIS A 19 -3.45 17.11 1.92
N LEU A 20 -2.40 16.31 1.80
CA LEU A 20 -2.51 14.93 1.36
C LEU A 20 -2.65 14.01 2.58
N ILE A 21 -3.72 13.22 2.60
CA ILE A 21 -4.02 12.26 3.66
C ILE A 21 -3.76 10.86 3.15
N LEU A 22 -3.03 10.07 3.95
CA LEU A 22 -2.71 8.68 3.66
C LEU A 22 -2.84 7.83 4.93
N ALA A 23 -3.56 6.72 4.80
CA ALA A 23 -3.59 5.64 5.77
C ALA A 23 -3.08 4.35 5.11
N GLY A 24 -2.23 3.59 5.79
CA GLY A 24 -1.62 2.40 5.21
C GLY A 24 -1.50 1.25 6.19
N GLU A 25 -2.23 0.17 5.93
CA GLU A 25 -2.13 -1.08 6.68
C GLU A 25 -0.91 -1.86 6.21
N ALA A 26 -0.04 -2.26 7.16
CA ALA A 26 1.07 -3.16 6.84
C ALA A 26 0.67 -4.60 7.12
N SER A 27 0.94 -5.48 6.17
CA SER A 27 1.21 -6.87 6.51
C SER A 27 2.62 -7.24 6.08
N LEU A 28 3.36 -7.83 7.00
CA LEU A 28 4.63 -8.46 6.71
C LEU A 28 4.39 -9.93 6.46
N ASP A 29 4.70 -10.40 5.26
CA ASP A 29 5.17 -11.78 5.09
C ASP A 29 6.68 -11.83 5.38
N ALA A 30 7.13 -12.91 6.02
CA ALA A 30 8.36 -13.03 6.78
C ALA A 30 9.64 -13.26 5.95
N THR A 31 9.66 -12.97 4.64
CA THR A 31 10.77 -13.37 3.77
C THR A 31 11.57 -12.20 3.19
N TRP A 32 11.98 -11.25 4.04
CA TRP A 32 13.08 -10.38 3.65
C TRP A 32 14.36 -11.22 3.49
N PRO A 33 15.15 -11.04 2.42
CA PRO A 33 16.48 -11.63 2.36
C PRO A 33 17.29 -11.12 3.55
N ILE A 34 17.76 -12.03 4.40
CA ILE A 34 18.56 -11.72 5.61
C ILE A 34 19.80 -10.87 5.28
N THR A 35 20.22 -10.83 4.02
CA THR A 35 21.42 -10.20 3.51
C THR A 35 21.21 -8.79 2.91
N SER A 36 19.99 -8.27 2.84
CA SER A 36 19.76 -6.93 2.27
C SER A 36 20.13 -5.81 3.24
N THR A 37 20.93 -4.84 2.81
CA THR A 37 21.18 -3.61 3.58
C THR A 37 19.89 -2.77 3.66
N GLY A 38 19.58 -2.24 4.84
CA GLY A 38 18.40 -1.41 5.06
C GLY A 38 17.12 -2.16 5.46
N VAL A 39 17.18 -3.48 5.73
CA VAL A 39 16.07 -4.16 6.41
C VAL A 39 15.99 -3.61 7.84
N PRO A 40 14.89 -2.96 8.25
CA PRO A 40 14.71 -2.62 9.66
C PRO A 40 14.72 -3.92 10.44
N THR A 41 15.52 -4.00 11.52
CA THR A 41 15.52 -5.13 12.46
C THR A 41 14.15 -5.35 13.13
N ILE A 42 13.21 -4.43 12.90
CA ILE A 42 11.88 -4.41 13.50
C ILE A 42 10.85 -4.88 12.47
N ARG A 43 10.44 -6.14 12.61
CA ARG A 43 9.33 -6.78 11.90
C ARG A 43 7.97 -6.30 12.44
N MET A 44 7.63 -5.01 12.32
CA MET A 44 6.37 -4.49 12.85
C MET A 44 5.26 -4.42 11.80
N LEU A 45 4.23 -5.24 12.02
CA LEU A 45 2.87 -4.98 11.55
C LEU A 45 2.41 -3.69 12.20
N HIS A 46 2.32 -2.60 11.44
CA HIS A 46 1.87 -1.31 11.96
C HIS A 46 1.15 -0.50 10.88
N ASN A 47 0.03 0.07 11.30
CA ASN A 47 -0.76 0.99 10.49
C ASN A 47 -0.08 2.35 10.52
N HIS A 48 -0.08 3.02 9.38
CA HIS A 48 0.44 4.38 9.28
C HIS A 48 -0.69 5.32 8.94
N PHE A 49 -0.66 6.48 9.58
CA PHE A 49 -1.60 7.56 9.38
C PHE A 49 -0.77 8.82 9.22
N ILE A 50 -0.73 9.34 8.00
CA ILE A 50 0.19 10.39 7.61
C ILE A 50 -0.59 11.51 6.93
N VAL A 51 -0.25 12.74 7.29
CA VAL A 51 -0.71 13.95 6.62
C VAL A 51 0.52 14.68 6.14
N PHE A 52 0.54 14.99 4.86
CA PHE A 52 1.58 15.82 4.26
C PHE A 52 1.00 17.19 3.92
N ASP A 53 1.78 18.22 4.20
CA ASP A 53 1.55 19.55 3.65
C ASP A 53 1.97 19.55 2.17
N LYS A 54 1.07 19.96 1.27
CA LYS A 54 1.33 19.91 -0.17
C LYS A 54 2.36 20.94 -0.63
N ASP A 55 2.49 22.07 0.06
CA ASP A 55 3.52 23.05 -0.25
C ASP A 55 4.90 22.47 0.08
N GLU A 56 5.02 21.71 1.17
CA GLU A 56 6.25 20.97 1.48
C GLU A 56 6.56 19.89 0.42
N LEU A 57 5.54 19.16 -0.05
CA LEU A 57 5.71 18.15 -1.10
C LEU A 57 6.13 18.77 -2.44
N GLU A 58 5.56 19.92 -2.82
CA GLU A 58 5.88 20.63 -4.06
C GLU A 58 7.32 21.14 -4.06
N ASN A 59 7.80 21.61 -2.90
CA ASN A 59 9.17 22.10 -2.73
C ASN A 59 10.18 20.97 -2.47
N ALA A 60 9.72 19.72 -2.33
CA ALA A 60 10.59 18.58 -2.12
C ALA A 60 11.38 18.23 -3.38
N LYS A 61 12.55 17.62 -3.20
CA LYS A 61 13.33 17.10 -4.32
C LYS A 61 12.56 15.94 -4.97
N LEU A 62 12.26 16.09 -6.26
CA LEU A 62 11.70 15.00 -7.07
C LEU A 62 12.55 13.75 -6.93
N ALA A 63 11.86 12.60 -6.88
CA ALA A 63 12.56 11.34 -6.82
C ALA A 63 13.34 11.10 -8.12
N ASP A 64 14.57 10.58 -8.01
CA ASP A 64 15.36 10.19 -9.18
C ASP A 64 14.64 9.06 -9.91
N THR A 65 14.20 9.26 -11.15
CA THR A 65 13.46 8.26 -11.94
C THR A 65 14.24 6.97 -12.15
N ASN A 66 15.57 6.98 -11.96
CA ASN A 66 16.43 5.80 -12.00
C ASN A 66 16.63 5.16 -10.62
N ASN A 67 16.03 5.70 -9.56
CA ASN A 67 16.07 5.14 -8.23
C ASN A 67 15.41 3.76 -8.26
N PRO A 68 16.14 2.68 -7.96
CA PRO A 68 15.57 1.34 -7.98
C PRO A 68 14.39 1.21 -6.99
N ASN A 69 14.26 2.08 -5.98
CA ASN A 69 13.14 2.05 -5.04
C ASN A 69 11.86 2.75 -5.52
N LEU A 70 11.91 3.60 -6.55
CA LEU A 70 10.70 4.11 -7.23
C LEU A 70 10.09 3.06 -8.15
N THR A 71 10.89 2.06 -8.50
CA THR A 71 10.55 0.97 -9.42
C THR A 71 10.95 -0.35 -8.75
N ASP A 72 10.29 -0.68 -7.63
CA ASP A 72 10.33 -2.00 -7.00
C ASP A 72 11.71 -2.71 -7.00
N GLY A 73 12.72 -2.09 -6.38
CA GLY A 73 14.06 -2.68 -6.20
C GLY A 73 14.84 -2.96 -7.49
N GLY A 74 14.65 -2.17 -8.56
CA GLY A 74 15.34 -2.38 -9.85
C GLY A 74 14.50 -3.14 -10.87
N GLN A 75 13.19 -3.13 -10.70
CA GLN A 75 12.23 -3.66 -11.65
C GLN A 75 11.45 -2.50 -12.25
N HIS A 76 11.92 -1.98 -13.39
CA HIS A 76 11.02 -1.46 -14.43
C HIS A 76 10.08 -2.61 -14.85
N SER A 77 9.03 -2.84 -14.06
CA SER A 77 8.72 -4.17 -13.56
C SER A 77 8.08 -5.08 -14.59
N LEU A 78 8.43 -6.37 -14.52
CA LEU A 78 7.75 -7.42 -15.27
C LEU A 78 6.23 -7.38 -15.01
N PHE A 79 5.83 -6.82 -13.87
CA PHE A 79 4.45 -6.54 -13.49
C PHE A 79 3.81 -5.41 -14.30
N ALA A 80 4.39 -4.21 -14.28
CA ALA A 80 3.89 -3.07 -15.05
C ALA A 80 3.96 -3.33 -16.57
N SER A 81 4.96 -4.09 -17.03
CA SER A 81 5.16 -4.36 -18.46
C SER A 81 4.36 -5.55 -19.01
N TYR A 82 3.95 -6.53 -18.19
CA TYR A 82 3.28 -7.74 -18.69
C TYR A 82 2.09 -8.23 -17.84
N MET A 83 1.91 -7.72 -16.62
CA MET A 83 0.93 -8.26 -15.67
C MET A 83 -0.12 -7.24 -15.23
N GLN A 84 0.01 -5.95 -15.56
CA GLN A 84 -0.97 -4.92 -15.17
C GLN A 84 -2.38 -5.27 -15.67
N ASP A 85 -2.52 -5.64 -16.93
CA ASP A 85 -3.81 -6.00 -17.53
C ASP A 85 -4.34 -7.31 -16.94
N VAL A 86 -3.49 -8.32 -16.78
CA VAL A 86 -3.88 -9.61 -16.18
C VAL A 86 -4.29 -9.44 -14.72
N TYR A 87 -3.60 -8.57 -13.99
CA TYR A 87 -3.91 -8.29 -12.60
C TYR A 87 -5.22 -7.53 -12.46
N SER A 88 -5.43 -6.52 -13.32
CA SER A 88 -6.69 -5.78 -13.40
C SER A 88 -7.85 -6.70 -13.78
N GLU A 89 -7.65 -7.61 -14.73
CA GLU A 89 -8.63 -8.62 -15.13
C GLU A 89 -8.98 -9.54 -13.96
N PHE A 90 -7.98 -10.12 -13.29
CA PHE A 90 -8.21 -10.98 -12.12
C PHE A 90 -8.96 -10.25 -11.01
N LEU A 91 -8.54 -9.03 -10.66
CA LEU A 91 -9.21 -8.24 -9.63
C LEU A 91 -10.62 -7.79 -10.03
N SER A 92 -10.90 -7.63 -11.33
CA SER A 92 -12.26 -7.33 -11.82
C SER A 92 -13.24 -8.49 -11.63
N THR A 93 -12.74 -9.70 -11.36
CA THR A 93 -13.60 -10.85 -11.01
C THR A 93 -14.05 -10.84 -9.56
N LEU A 94 -13.45 -9.99 -8.72
CA LEU A 94 -13.93 -9.76 -7.36
C LEU A 94 -15.24 -8.99 -7.43
N ASP A 95 -16.27 -9.51 -6.77
CA ASP A 95 -17.62 -8.92 -6.73
C ASP A 95 -17.66 -7.76 -5.74
N LEU A 96 -17.14 -6.60 -6.18
CA LEU A 96 -17.01 -5.38 -5.38
C LEU A 96 -18.13 -4.38 -5.70
N GLU A 97 -18.94 -4.03 -4.70
CA GLU A 97 -20.03 -3.07 -4.83
C GLU A 97 -19.60 -1.64 -4.47
N ILE A 98 -18.82 -1.47 -3.41
CA ILE A 98 -18.39 -0.18 -2.85
C ILE A 98 -17.07 0.28 -3.46
N LEU A 99 -16.11 -0.62 -3.68
CA LEU A 99 -14.79 -0.32 -4.24
C LEU A 99 -14.83 -0.45 -5.76
N LYS A 100 -14.95 0.68 -6.46
CA LYS A 100 -15.02 0.69 -7.93
C LYS A 100 -13.64 0.91 -8.55
N PRO A 101 -13.18 0.01 -9.45
CA PRO A 101 -11.91 0.18 -10.11
C PRO A 101 -11.81 1.53 -10.81
N VAL A 102 -10.67 2.21 -10.63
CA VAL A 102 -10.33 3.44 -11.34
C VAL A 102 -9.00 3.27 -12.05
N THR A 103 -8.87 3.91 -13.21
CA THR A 103 -7.68 3.85 -14.06
C THR A 103 -7.26 5.24 -14.48
N GLY A 104 -5.96 5.43 -14.71
CA GLY A 104 -5.42 6.66 -15.28
C GLY A 104 -5.38 7.82 -14.28
N GLU A 105 -5.66 9.04 -14.78
CA GLU A 105 -5.46 10.29 -14.04
C GLU A 105 -6.26 10.37 -12.73
N VAL A 106 -7.42 9.71 -12.66
CA VAL A 106 -8.31 9.70 -11.49
C VAL A 106 -7.63 9.07 -10.25
N SER A 107 -6.74 8.11 -10.48
CA SER A 107 -5.94 7.46 -9.44
C SER A 107 -4.60 8.13 -9.20
N SER A 108 -4.23 9.16 -9.94
CA SER A 108 -2.96 9.86 -9.76
C SER A 108 -3.15 11.16 -9.01
N LEU A 109 -2.17 11.52 -8.18
CA LEU A 109 -2.06 12.83 -7.55
C LEU A 109 -1.52 13.83 -8.57
N ALA A 110 -2.22 14.93 -8.80
CA ALA A 110 -1.85 15.97 -9.77
C ALA A 110 -0.43 16.51 -9.53
N LEU A 111 -0.01 16.57 -8.26
CA LEU A 111 1.31 17.08 -7.87
C LEU A 111 2.47 16.26 -8.44
N THR A 112 2.32 14.94 -8.55
CA THR A 112 3.44 14.05 -8.86
C THR A 112 3.14 13.04 -9.97
N GLY A 113 1.87 12.88 -10.36
CA GLY A 113 1.42 11.92 -11.34
C GLY A 113 1.41 10.47 -10.83
N TYR A 114 1.57 10.23 -9.53
CA TYR A 114 1.59 8.91 -8.90
C TYR A 114 0.34 8.66 -8.03
N PRO A 115 -0.04 7.39 -7.77
CA PRO A 115 0.58 6.16 -8.27
C PRO A 115 0.40 5.95 -9.78
N GLN A 116 1.44 5.43 -10.43
CA GLN A 116 1.41 5.02 -11.83
C GLN A 116 1.31 3.50 -11.93
N GLY A 117 0.27 2.98 -12.58
CA GLY A 117 0.13 1.55 -12.87
C GLY A 117 -0.23 0.65 -11.68
N LEU A 118 -0.38 1.20 -10.46
CA LEU A 118 -0.97 0.46 -9.35
C LEU A 118 -2.49 0.41 -9.51
N PRO A 119 -3.12 -0.76 -9.33
CA PRO A 119 -4.57 -0.82 -9.32
C PRO A 119 -5.11 -0.02 -8.15
N SER A 120 -6.18 0.68 -8.44
CA SER A 120 -6.78 1.63 -7.53
C SER A 120 -8.30 1.52 -7.61
N TRP A 121 -8.97 1.77 -6.49
CA TRP A 121 -10.43 1.71 -6.38
C TRP A 121 -10.96 2.95 -5.69
N GLU A 122 -11.91 3.64 -6.30
CA GLU A 122 -12.63 4.73 -5.65
C GLU A 122 -13.63 4.15 -4.65
N VAL A 123 -13.60 4.68 -3.43
CA VAL A 123 -14.57 4.35 -2.39
C VAL A 123 -15.88 5.07 -2.66
N GLN A 124 -16.86 4.35 -3.20
CA GLN A 124 -18.20 4.90 -3.43
C GLN A 124 -18.84 5.26 -2.10
N GLY A 125 -19.45 6.45 -1.99
CA GLY A 125 -19.99 6.98 -0.73
C GLY A 125 -18.94 7.61 0.21
N GLY A 126 -17.67 7.65 -0.19
CA GLY A 126 -16.60 8.38 0.51
C GLY A 126 -16.40 7.93 1.95
N ILE A 127 -16.27 8.89 2.86
CA ILE A 127 -16.01 8.62 4.29
C ILE A 127 -17.12 7.82 4.97
N ASP A 128 -18.38 8.01 4.57
CA ASP A 128 -19.49 7.31 5.21
C ASP A 128 -19.45 5.80 4.96
N SER A 129 -18.88 5.38 3.84
CA SER A 129 -18.65 3.96 3.54
C SER A 129 -17.67 3.30 4.49
N LEU A 130 -16.74 4.04 5.11
CA LEU A 130 -15.86 3.49 6.16
C LEU A 130 -16.63 3.07 7.42
N LYS A 131 -17.87 3.56 7.61
CA LYS A 131 -18.77 3.15 8.70
C LYS A 131 -19.53 1.86 8.36
N ASN A 132 -19.55 1.46 7.09
CA ASN A 132 -20.18 0.23 6.63
C ASN A 132 -19.20 -0.94 6.73
N ILE A 133 -19.64 -2.06 7.32
CA ILE A 133 -18.84 -3.28 7.40
C ILE A 133 -18.53 -3.87 6.02
N ASP A 134 -19.41 -3.67 5.04
CA ASP A 134 -19.24 -4.24 3.70
C ASP A 134 -18.05 -3.61 2.96
N PHE A 135 -17.75 -2.33 3.24
CA PHE A 135 -16.51 -1.71 2.75
C PHE A 135 -15.27 -2.48 3.24
N TRP A 136 -15.23 -2.84 4.52
CA TRP A 136 -14.09 -3.56 5.09
C TRP A 136 -13.99 -5.00 4.58
N LYS A 137 -15.13 -5.65 4.26
CA LYS A 137 -15.13 -6.95 3.59
C LYS A 137 -14.53 -6.86 2.19
N GLU A 138 -14.90 -5.84 1.41
CA GLU A 138 -14.34 -5.60 0.09
C GLU A 138 -12.86 -5.22 0.13
N TYR A 139 -12.47 -4.40 1.12
CA TYR A 139 -11.08 -4.06 1.40
C TYR A 139 -10.25 -5.34 1.63
N ASP A 140 -10.76 -6.28 2.44
CA ASP A 140 -10.13 -7.59 2.66
C ASP A 140 -10.12 -8.48 1.41
N GLN A 141 -11.15 -8.40 0.56
CA GLN A 141 -11.21 -9.17 -0.68
C GLN A 141 -10.11 -8.76 -1.67
N ILE A 142 -9.86 -7.45 -1.82
CA ILE A 142 -8.73 -6.95 -2.62
C ILE A 142 -7.42 -7.55 -2.12
N LEU A 143 -7.22 -7.56 -0.80
CA LEU A 143 -6.03 -8.14 -0.21
C LEU A 143 -5.91 -9.64 -0.51
N LYS A 144 -6.98 -10.41 -0.27
CA LYS A 144 -7.00 -11.85 -0.57
C LYS A 144 -6.70 -12.12 -2.03
N GLY A 145 -7.24 -11.31 -2.93
CA GLY A 145 -6.97 -11.40 -4.36
C GLY A 145 -5.51 -11.09 -4.70
N PHE A 146 -4.94 -10.03 -4.12
CA PHE A 146 -3.52 -9.73 -4.23
C PHE A 146 -2.66 -10.93 -3.80
N LEU A 147 -2.95 -11.52 -2.63
CA LEU A 147 -2.20 -12.68 -2.13
C LEU A 147 -2.28 -13.88 -3.07
N ASP A 148 -3.48 -14.21 -3.54
CA ASP A 148 -3.71 -15.34 -4.46
C ASP A 148 -3.02 -15.13 -5.81
N PHE A 149 -3.05 -13.91 -6.35
CA PHE A 149 -2.35 -13.57 -7.58
C PHE A 149 -0.85 -13.83 -7.46
N TYR A 150 -0.20 -13.29 -6.42
CA TYR A 150 1.24 -13.42 -6.23
C TYR A 150 1.66 -14.84 -5.86
N ARG A 151 0.90 -15.54 -5.01
CA ARG A 151 1.16 -16.95 -4.69
C ARG A 151 1.08 -17.83 -5.93
N THR A 152 0.06 -17.61 -6.76
CA THR A 152 -0.08 -18.32 -8.05
C THR A 152 1.10 -18.01 -8.97
N PHE A 153 1.48 -16.74 -9.08
CA PHE A 153 2.61 -16.33 -9.92
C PHE A 153 3.91 -17.01 -9.48
N PHE A 154 4.27 -16.93 -8.21
CA PHE A 154 5.50 -17.54 -7.71
C PHE A 154 5.45 -19.07 -7.67
N ALA A 155 4.27 -19.68 -7.58
CA ALA A 155 4.11 -21.12 -7.80
C ALA A 155 4.47 -21.52 -9.24
N GLN A 156 4.09 -20.72 -10.25
CA GLN A 156 4.51 -20.94 -11.64
C GLN A 156 6.00 -20.67 -11.87
N VAL A 157 6.57 -19.69 -11.17
CA VAL A 157 8.01 -19.39 -11.23
C VAL A 157 8.81 -20.54 -10.62
N SER A 158 8.41 -21.08 -9.47
CA SER A 158 9.14 -22.14 -8.79
C SER A 158 8.99 -23.50 -9.47
N SER A 159 7.78 -23.85 -9.90
CA SER A 159 7.45 -25.15 -10.50
C SER A 159 6.62 -24.97 -11.76
N ARG A 160 7.03 -25.65 -12.85
CA ARG A 160 6.32 -25.56 -14.13
C ARG A 160 4.93 -26.19 -14.01
N ASN A 161 3.92 -25.50 -14.55
CA ASN A 161 2.53 -25.97 -14.58
C ASN A 161 1.98 -26.30 -13.18
N SER A 162 2.38 -25.52 -12.17
CA SER A 162 1.79 -25.62 -10.84
C SER A 162 0.26 -25.46 -10.91
N GLY A 163 -0.47 -26.18 -10.09
CA GLY A 163 -1.91 -26.01 -9.97
C GLY A 163 -2.29 -24.74 -9.19
N VAL A 164 -3.56 -24.64 -8.83
CA VAL A 164 -4.05 -23.64 -7.88
C VAL A 164 -3.33 -23.83 -6.54
N PRO A 165 -2.81 -22.76 -5.90
CA PRO A 165 -2.17 -22.85 -4.59
C PRO A 165 -3.09 -23.43 -3.51
N ASP A 166 -2.52 -24.18 -2.57
CA ASP A 166 -3.24 -24.68 -1.41
C ASP A 166 -3.79 -23.52 -0.56
N ASN A 167 -5.03 -23.64 -0.11
CA ASN A 167 -5.75 -22.60 0.65
C ASN A 167 -5.94 -21.27 -0.08
N ALA A 168 -6.01 -21.29 -1.42
CA ALA A 168 -6.43 -20.12 -2.19
C ALA A 168 -7.82 -19.63 -1.77
N TYR A 169 -7.99 -18.31 -1.71
CA TYR A 169 -9.27 -17.67 -1.41
C TYR A 169 -10.22 -17.70 -2.63
N PHE A 170 -9.66 -17.58 -3.83
CA PHE A 170 -10.36 -17.47 -5.11
C PHE A 170 -9.90 -18.54 -6.12
N PRO A 171 -10.04 -19.84 -5.79
CA PRO A 171 -9.48 -20.93 -6.60
C PRO A 171 -10.05 -21.00 -8.02
N LYS A 172 -11.34 -20.66 -8.19
CA LYS A 172 -12.01 -20.70 -9.49
C LYS A 172 -11.53 -19.57 -10.39
N GLU A 173 -11.34 -18.39 -9.81
CA GLU A 173 -10.88 -17.19 -10.49
C GLU A 173 -9.43 -17.38 -10.91
N ILE A 174 -8.58 -17.93 -10.03
CA ILE A 174 -7.18 -18.28 -10.35
C ILE A 174 -7.12 -19.21 -11.57
N GLU A 175 -7.89 -20.29 -11.55
CA GLU A 175 -7.91 -21.24 -12.65
C GLU A 175 -8.34 -20.53 -13.94
N LYS A 176 -9.48 -19.83 -13.91
CA LYS A 176 -10.08 -19.19 -15.08
C LYS A 176 -9.24 -18.07 -15.70
N THR A 177 -8.62 -17.21 -14.89
CA THR A 177 -7.98 -15.98 -15.40
C THR A 177 -6.46 -15.97 -15.32
N LEU A 178 -5.84 -16.80 -14.47
CA LEU A 178 -4.37 -16.85 -14.33
C LEU A 178 -3.79 -18.09 -15.00
N LEU A 179 -4.28 -19.29 -14.66
CA LEU A 179 -3.68 -20.55 -15.11
C LEU A 179 -3.97 -20.87 -16.59
N PHE A 180 -4.98 -20.24 -17.19
CA PHE A 180 -5.24 -20.29 -18.64
C PHE A 180 -4.76 -19.05 -19.40
N ASN A 181 -4.03 -18.13 -18.76
CA ASN A 181 -3.55 -16.90 -19.39
C ASN A 181 -2.11 -17.03 -19.90
N ASN A 182 -1.95 -17.02 -21.23
CA ASN A 182 -0.65 -17.18 -21.88
C ASN A 182 0.35 -16.05 -21.52
N CYS A 183 -0.12 -14.83 -21.31
CA CYS A 183 0.74 -13.71 -20.91
C CYS A 183 1.28 -13.93 -19.49
N PHE A 184 0.41 -14.34 -18.56
CA PHE A 184 0.79 -14.67 -17.18
C PHE A 184 1.83 -15.79 -17.12
N LEU A 185 1.57 -16.92 -17.81
CA LEU A 185 2.48 -18.06 -17.84
C LEU A 185 3.83 -17.71 -18.50
N SER A 186 3.80 -16.89 -19.55
CA SER A 186 5.01 -16.41 -20.24
C SER A 186 5.84 -15.48 -19.35
N ALA A 187 5.20 -14.60 -18.58
CA ALA A 187 5.86 -13.74 -17.60
C ALA A 187 6.52 -14.57 -16.49
N ALA A 188 5.81 -15.56 -15.93
CA ALA A 188 6.37 -16.46 -14.93
C ALA A 188 7.55 -17.27 -15.47
N LYS A 189 7.48 -17.73 -16.74
CA LYS A 189 8.61 -18.38 -17.42
C LYS A 189 9.83 -17.47 -17.51
N LYS A 190 9.67 -16.20 -17.93
CA LYS A 190 10.78 -15.24 -18.04
C LYS A 190 11.49 -15.05 -16.70
N VAL A 191 10.73 -14.89 -15.62
CA VAL A 191 11.29 -14.77 -14.26
C VAL A 191 12.04 -16.04 -13.88
N ARG A 192 11.42 -17.22 -14.05
CA ARG A 192 12.04 -18.51 -13.72
C ARG A 192 13.35 -18.75 -14.47
N ASP A 193 13.35 -18.54 -15.78
CA ASP A 193 14.53 -18.76 -16.61
C ASP A 193 15.68 -17.85 -16.13
N LYS A 194 15.38 -16.59 -15.79
CA LYS A 194 16.37 -15.66 -15.21
C LYS A 194 16.84 -16.09 -13.81
N CYS A 195 15.99 -16.66 -12.96
CA CYS A 195 16.40 -17.21 -11.66
C CYS A 195 17.39 -18.37 -11.79
N ILE A 196 17.24 -19.20 -12.82
CA ILE A 196 18.13 -20.34 -13.09
C ILE A 196 19.51 -19.84 -13.54
N GLU A 197 19.55 -18.79 -14.34
CA GLU A 197 20.79 -18.24 -14.92
C GLU A 197 21.55 -17.31 -13.97
N ASP A 198 20.85 -16.59 -13.09
CA ASP A 198 21.43 -15.57 -12.20
C ASP A 198 21.03 -15.80 -10.74
N ALA A 199 21.96 -16.38 -9.97
CA ALA A 199 21.81 -16.61 -8.54
C ALA A 199 21.66 -15.32 -7.72
N LYS A 200 22.26 -14.21 -8.16
CA LYS A 200 22.13 -12.90 -7.50
C LYS A 200 20.73 -12.34 -7.71
N TYR A 201 20.20 -12.46 -8.93
CA TYR A 201 18.81 -12.13 -9.23
C TYR A 201 17.84 -12.99 -8.40
N SER A 202 18.02 -14.31 -8.39
CA SER A 202 17.18 -15.23 -7.60
C SER A 202 17.19 -14.90 -6.10
N SER A 203 18.33 -14.49 -5.56
CA SER A 203 18.49 -14.10 -4.14
C SER A 203 17.88 -12.74 -3.82
N SER A 204 17.67 -11.89 -4.84
CA SER A 204 17.08 -10.56 -4.69
C SER A 204 15.54 -10.58 -4.77
N ILE A 205 14.94 -11.64 -5.30
CA ILE A 205 13.49 -11.78 -5.41
C ILE A 205 12.85 -11.97 -4.04
N ARG A 206 11.77 -11.23 -3.81
CA ARG A 206 10.85 -11.45 -2.68
C ARG A 206 9.85 -12.54 -3.06
N TRP A 207 10.15 -13.78 -2.66
CA TRP A 207 9.33 -14.95 -2.99
C TRP A 207 8.00 -15.00 -2.25
N GLN A 208 7.89 -14.34 -1.09
CA GLN A 208 6.59 -14.01 -0.49
C GLN A 208 6.28 -12.54 -0.70
N PRO A 209 5.00 -12.21 -0.99
CA PRO A 209 4.59 -10.83 -1.12
C PRO A 209 4.62 -10.13 0.24
N ALA A 210 5.49 -9.13 0.40
CA ALA A 210 5.21 -8.05 1.33
C ALA A 210 4.18 -7.13 0.66
N PHE A 211 3.20 -6.62 1.41
CA PHE A 211 2.23 -5.70 0.83
C PHE A 211 1.83 -4.59 1.78
N LYS A 212 1.37 -3.51 1.15
CA LYS A 212 0.82 -2.32 1.77
C LYS A 212 -0.48 -1.98 1.07
N GLN A 213 -1.58 -2.17 1.77
CA GLN A 213 -2.88 -1.69 1.31
C GLN A 213 -3.09 -0.29 1.90
N LEU A 214 -3.36 0.67 1.03
CA LEU A 214 -3.40 2.09 1.34
C LEU A 214 -4.80 2.64 1.07
N ILE A 215 -5.20 3.61 1.88
CA ILE A 215 -6.35 4.48 1.65
C ILE A 215 -5.77 5.90 1.61
N TYR A 216 -5.98 6.62 0.52
CA TYR A 216 -5.56 8.02 0.43
C TYR A 216 -6.67 8.89 -0.14
N ARG A 217 -6.57 10.20 0.07
CA ARG A 217 -7.49 11.17 -0.52
C ARG A 217 -6.86 11.78 -1.78
N ASN A 218 -7.53 11.71 -2.92
CA ASN A 218 -7.07 12.34 -4.15
C ASN A 218 -7.34 13.86 -4.16
N ASP A 219 -6.94 14.55 -5.23
CA ASP A 219 -7.08 16.01 -5.36
C ASP A 219 -8.54 16.49 -5.41
N GLU A 220 -9.46 15.64 -5.85
CA GLU A 220 -10.90 15.90 -5.85
C GLU A 220 -11.56 15.66 -4.47
N GLY A 221 -10.79 15.20 -3.49
CA GLY A 221 -11.31 14.87 -2.16
C GLY A 221 -11.91 13.47 -2.03
N LYS A 222 -11.86 12.65 -3.09
CA LYS A 222 -12.34 11.26 -3.07
C LYS A 222 -11.35 10.37 -2.34
N LEU A 223 -11.89 9.34 -1.68
CA LEU A 223 -11.06 8.31 -1.06
C LEU A 223 -10.76 7.22 -2.09
N ILE A 224 -9.48 6.87 -2.20
CA ILE A 224 -8.96 5.85 -3.11
C ILE A 224 -8.26 4.78 -2.29
N VAL A 225 -8.58 3.51 -2.57
CA VAL A 225 -7.86 2.33 -2.10
C VAL A 225 -6.84 1.93 -3.15
N THR A 226 -5.64 1.55 -2.74
CA THR A 226 -4.63 0.94 -3.62
C THR A 226 -3.83 -0.09 -2.85
N ILE A 227 -3.14 -1.00 -3.55
CA ILE A 227 -2.29 -2.01 -2.92
C ILE A 227 -0.95 -2.10 -3.64
N SER A 228 0.13 -2.08 -2.88
CA SER A 228 1.52 -2.13 -3.36
C SER A 228 2.24 -3.34 -2.78
N GLN A 229 3.17 -3.91 -3.55
CA GLN A 229 4.09 -4.98 -3.12
C GLN A 229 5.31 -4.44 -2.32
N ASN A 230 5.36 -3.14 -2.05
CA ASN A 230 6.48 -2.49 -1.40
C ASN A 230 6.31 -2.30 0.11
N SER A 231 7.43 -2.16 0.81
CA SER A 231 7.46 -1.68 2.21
C SER A 231 6.91 -0.25 2.28
N ILE A 232 6.48 0.25 3.45
CA ILE A 232 5.82 1.57 3.45
C ILE A 232 6.68 2.73 2.94
N GLY A 233 7.97 2.77 3.26
CA GLY A 233 8.83 3.86 2.77
C GLY A 233 8.86 3.88 1.25
N ASN A 234 8.94 2.69 0.65
CA ASN A 234 8.92 2.52 -0.80
C ASN A 234 7.52 2.67 -1.38
N ALA A 235 6.46 2.25 -0.68
CA ALA A 235 5.07 2.41 -1.11
C ALA A 235 4.60 3.87 -1.04
N ILE A 236 5.07 4.65 -0.07
CA ILE A 236 4.88 6.12 -0.03
C ILE A 236 5.68 6.75 -1.18
N THR A 237 6.92 6.32 -1.40
CA THR A 237 7.74 6.82 -2.52
C THR A 237 7.10 6.46 -3.87
N GLU A 238 6.46 5.30 -4.00
CA GLU A 238 5.72 4.82 -5.17
C GLU A 238 4.36 5.49 -5.33
N LEU A 239 3.67 5.81 -4.23
CA LEU A 239 2.40 6.53 -4.27
C LEU A 239 2.61 8.02 -4.54
N LEU A 240 3.68 8.60 -4.00
CA LEU A 240 3.91 10.03 -4.03
C LEU A 240 4.92 10.45 -5.08
N GLY A 241 5.75 9.56 -5.63
CA GLY A 241 6.81 9.94 -6.56
C GLY A 241 7.91 10.83 -5.95
N ILE A 242 8.03 10.87 -4.62
CA ILE A 242 9.02 11.68 -3.89
C ILE A 242 9.87 10.81 -2.97
N VAL A 243 11.13 11.19 -2.80
CA VAL A 243 12.00 10.55 -1.81
C VAL A 243 11.85 11.27 -0.48
N VAL A 244 11.29 10.58 0.51
CA VAL A 244 11.25 11.09 1.89
C VAL A 244 12.65 10.96 2.51
N ASN A 245 13.34 12.08 2.70
CA ASN A 245 14.60 12.11 3.43
C ASN A 245 14.34 12.28 4.92
N ARG A 246 14.93 11.41 5.76
CA ARG A 246 14.80 11.49 7.22
C ARG A 246 16.09 12.06 7.79
N THR A 247 16.04 13.30 8.24
CA THR A 247 17.17 13.98 8.89
C THR A 247 16.91 14.10 10.39
N PRO A 248 17.89 13.78 11.25
CA PRO A 248 17.78 14.10 12.68
C PRO A 248 17.78 15.62 12.84
N ASP A 249 16.64 16.17 13.26
CA ASP A 249 16.46 17.60 13.52
C ASP A 249 15.63 17.78 14.79
N ALA A 250 16.33 17.93 15.92
CA ALA A 250 15.70 18.06 17.24
C ALA A 250 14.92 19.38 17.35
N ASP A 251 15.48 20.49 16.84
CA ASP A 251 14.86 21.81 16.95
C ASP A 251 13.57 21.88 16.12
N ALA A 252 13.55 21.29 14.92
CA ALA A 252 12.33 21.20 14.12
C ALA A 252 11.27 20.32 14.81
N TYR A 253 11.70 19.18 15.39
CA TYR A 253 10.81 18.29 16.11
C TYR A 253 10.20 18.97 17.36
N GLU A 254 11.02 19.64 18.18
CA GLU A 254 10.54 20.36 19.38
C GLU A 254 9.53 21.47 19.05
N LYS A 255 9.66 22.12 17.88
CA LYS A 255 8.68 23.10 17.41
C LYS A 255 7.34 22.47 16.99
N ALA A 256 7.38 21.30 16.35
CA ALA A 256 6.19 20.61 15.85
C ALA A 256 5.47 19.75 16.90
N GLU A 257 6.22 19.23 17.88
CA GLU A 257 5.74 18.25 18.85
C GLU A 257 4.52 18.72 19.65
N PRO A 258 4.43 19.94 20.21
CA PRO A 258 3.29 20.34 21.01
C PRO A 258 1.95 20.26 20.26
N ALA A 259 1.91 20.75 19.02
CA ALA A 259 0.71 20.72 18.19
C ALA A 259 0.37 19.29 17.73
N LEU A 260 1.39 18.45 17.50
CA LEU A 260 1.20 17.04 17.18
C LEU A 260 0.61 16.28 18.38
N ILE A 261 1.17 16.45 19.57
CA ILE A 261 0.70 15.80 20.80
C ILE A 261 -0.74 16.19 21.10
N GLU A 262 -1.11 17.47 20.95
CA GLU A 262 -2.50 17.91 21.14
C GLU A 262 -3.47 17.15 20.23
N LYS A 263 -3.13 16.99 18.95
CA LYS A 263 -3.94 16.24 17.97
C LYS A 263 -4.01 14.75 18.33
N LEU A 264 -2.88 14.15 18.74
CA LEU A 264 -2.82 12.74 19.13
C LEU A 264 -3.64 12.46 20.40
N LEU A 265 -3.63 13.35 21.39
CA LEU A 265 -4.44 13.23 22.60
C LEU A 265 -5.93 13.37 22.29
N LYS A 266 -6.32 14.30 21.41
CA LYS A 266 -7.71 14.42 20.92
C LYS A 266 -8.17 13.14 20.20
N LEU A 267 -7.32 12.58 19.33
CA LEU A 267 -7.62 11.32 18.66
C LEU A 267 -7.73 10.17 19.66
N ARG A 268 -6.82 10.11 20.64
CA ARG A 268 -6.84 9.11 21.72
C ARG A 268 -8.17 9.16 22.46
N SER A 269 -8.67 10.34 22.84
CA SER A 269 -9.98 10.46 23.52
C SER A 269 -11.11 9.85 22.69
N ARG A 270 -11.16 10.08 21.36
CA ARG A 270 -12.15 9.44 20.48
C ARG A 270 -12.02 7.91 20.41
N LEU A 271 -10.79 7.40 20.43
CA LEU A 271 -10.55 5.95 20.45
C LEU A 271 -11.01 5.34 21.79
N VAL A 272 -10.79 6.04 22.90
CA VAL A 272 -11.26 5.61 24.24
C VAL A 272 -12.79 5.65 24.33
N GLU A 273 -13.42 6.73 23.84
CA GLU A 273 -14.89 6.85 23.78
C GLU A 273 -15.54 5.74 22.95
N ALA A 274 -14.84 5.25 21.93
CA ALA A 274 -15.28 4.13 21.09
C ALA A 274 -14.89 2.75 21.64
N ASP A 275 -14.42 2.65 22.88
CA ASP A 275 -13.99 1.41 23.55
C ASP A 275 -12.87 0.65 22.80
N LEU A 276 -11.95 1.38 22.15
CA LEU A 276 -10.80 0.82 21.43
C LEU A 276 -9.50 0.84 22.27
N GLY A 277 -9.62 1.04 23.58
CA GLY A 277 -8.50 1.06 24.52
C GLY A 277 -8.68 2.09 25.64
N HIS A 278 -7.61 2.29 26.42
CA HIS A 278 -7.58 3.28 27.51
C HIS A 278 -6.34 4.17 27.40
N GLY A 279 -6.45 5.40 27.90
CA GLY A 279 -5.31 6.31 27.95
C GLY A 279 -4.22 5.82 28.90
N ILE A 280 -2.96 5.96 28.47
CA ILE A 280 -1.77 5.70 29.29
C ILE A 280 -1.20 7.03 29.74
N GLN A 281 -1.07 7.18 31.06
CA GLN A 281 -0.44 8.35 31.67
C GLN A 281 1.08 8.28 31.53
N THR A 282 1.70 9.42 31.26
CA THR A 282 3.16 9.59 31.32
C THR A 282 3.51 10.84 32.12
N LYS A 283 4.81 11.17 32.22
CA LYS A 283 5.26 12.44 32.77
C LYS A 283 4.86 13.66 31.92
N TYR A 284 4.45 13.46 30.68
CA TYR A 284 4.16 14.54 29.72
C TYR A 284 2.67 14.71 29.42
N TRP A 285 1.84 13.69 29.68
CA TRP A 285 0.39 13.75 29.47
C TRP A 285 -0.38 12.91 30.47
N THR A 286 -1.60 13.36 30.76
CA THR A 286 -2.53 12.71 31.69
C THR A 286 -3.17 11.47 31.11
N LYS A 287 -3.77 10.67 32.00
CA LYS A 287 -4.52 9.47 31.62
C LYS A 287 -5.78 9.81 30.82
N GLU A 288 -6.46 10.88 31.23
CA GLU A 288 -7.61 11.53 30.57
C GLU A 288 -7.16 12.25 29.31
#